data_AF-A0A1T5JQI0-F1
#
_entry.id   AF-A0A1T5JQI0-F1
#
_cell.length_a   1.000
_cell.length_b   1.000
_cell.length_c   1.000
_cell.angle_alpha   90.00
_cell.angle_beta   90.00
_cell.angle_gamma   90.00
#
_symmetry.space_group_name_H-M   'P 1'
#
loop_
_entity.id
_entity.type
_entity.pdbx_description
1 polymer ?
#
loop_
_entity_poly.entity_id
_entity_poly.type
_entity_poly.pdbx_seq_one_letter_code
_entity_poly.pdbx_strand_id
1 'polypeptide(L)'
;MTTKHKVSDLSINTSFILHGYKRQEDNRQQLKAHNRIYRGGKLIERFEIFLQIKEEPIYLLSSEITKGMIKLDVANSIVYNLFIKSVKNEIDRIAEKQLKEQGFIDKEDFRKDIKAFGKKFAPTLTIESPKANRTDTDKIFSNIGPVEIDQSVIDDINSEIQIDADTAEPVLFEELENVVIHKQADYNKQLIEQTIKNLSTEERYKQGYFNRNNIFELFASTYYLDITNKFYSKIVIRLFEYRERIKPKEDVRYLNSDWAINFFQFLNTNGYYNINTKNFDPLNYDPAIFQYNKERKQYEDQTFQKMIHIFKQIVKQLKKQKLLERVIDLDDLTFNALRKGTVKKGTRIEHHLTKDEFDELFKYKFQESKLKHYQTIFDELLTRGIAKRVGNDSLTVTIEKLNKYRDIFCFMTMAGGQRGIEEYNSTELRDYSKTEKVISFYQNKGKNVVANPLNVYTAELLKRSKNNLSKVSDYEEYRAYLKLIAYIVDFKRSVQEKIDKNEWVHIKDILNPYMCRKTFGTIMYDQLRLSDEDIALFTGHKNRNQSELSSSYINKKNIENKKVLIKDLILRS
;
A
#
# COMPACT_ATOMS: atom_id res chain seq x y z
N MET A 1 15.84 41.60 -25.14
CA MET A 1 14.85 42.35 -24.34
C MET A 1 15.08 43.84 -24.57
N THR A 2 14.03 44.63 -24.79
CA THR A 2 14.15 46.08 -25.05
C THR A 2 13.28 46.82 -24.05
N THR A 3 13.85 47.76 -23.30
CA THR A 3 13.09 48.55 -22.33
C THR A 3 13.22 50.03 -22.64
N LYS A 4 12.16 50.80 -22.37
CA LYS A 4 12.13 52.26 -22.49
C LYS A 4 11.95 52.83 -21.09
N HIS A 5 12.85 53.70 -20.64
CA HIS A 5 12.58 54.55 -19.47
C HIS A 5 12.46 55.99 -19.92
N LYS A 6 11.52 56.73 -19.31
CA LYS A 6 11.31 58.14 -19.58
C LYS A 6 11.74 58.91 -18.33
N VAL A 7 12.74 59.76 -18.48
CA VAL A 7 13.20 60.67 -17.44
C VAL A 7 13.03 62.06 -18.00
N SER A 8 12.00 62.80 -17.55
CA SER A 8 11.61 64.10 -18.11
C SER A 8 11.40 64.04 -19.65
N ASP A 9 12.06 64.92 -20.42
CA ASP A 9 11.98 64.97 -21.89
C ASP A 9 12.85 63.91 -22.59
N LEU A 10 13.59 63.10 -21.82
CA LEU A 10 14.43 62.02 -22.36
C LEU A 10 13.76 60.66 -22.27
N SER A 11 14.09 59.82 -23.26
CA SER A 11 13.89 58.39 -23.17
C SER A 11 15.17 57.65 -23.48
N ILE A 12 15.58 56.75 -22.58
CA ILE A 12 16.72 55.86 -22.78
C ILE A 12 16.15 54.49 -23.16
N ASN A 13 16.56 54.01 -24.34
CA ASN A 13 16.23 52.70 -24.82
C ASN A 13 17.47 51.82 -24.74
N THR A 14 17.48 50.92 -23.77
CA THR A 14 18.54 49.92 -23.62
C THR A 14 18.06 48.59 -24.20
N SER A 15 18.83 48.10 -25.16
CA SER A 15 18.68 46.77 -25.74
C SER A 15 19.88 45.93 -25.32
N PHE A 16 19.63 44.93 -24.49
CA PHE A 16 20.65 43.94 -24.14
C PHE A 16 20.71 42.91 -25.26
N ILE A 17 21.88 42.75 -25.85
CA ILE A 17 22.17 41.72 -26.83
C ILE A 17 23.32 40.88 -26.26
N LEU A 18 23.02 39.64 -25.84
CA LEU A 18 24.08 38.68 -25.57
C LEU A 18 24.80 38.41 -26.89
N HIS A 19 26.07 38.76 -26.97
CA HIS A 19 26.93 38.39 -28.09
C HIS A 19 27.94 37.39 -27.55
N GLY A 20 27.69 36.10 -27.81
CA GLY A 20 28.65 35.04 -27.53
C GLY A 20 29.83 35.14 -28.49
N TYR A 21 30.75 36.08 -28.27
CA TYR A 21 32.07 36.02 -28.90
C TYR A 21 33.03 35.35 -27.93
N LYS A 22 33.50 34.15 -28.30
CA LYS A 22 34.77 33.62 -27.78
C LYS A 22 35.90 34.51 -28.34
N ARG A 23 36.52 35.34 -27.49
CA ARG A 23 37.88 35.81 -27.79
C ARG A 23 38.84 34.64 -27.56
N GLN A 24 39.71 34.37 -28.53
CA GLN A 24 40.55 33.16 -28.62
C GLN A 24 41.62 33.00 -27.52
N GLU A 25 41.75 33.92 -26.55
CA GLU A 25 42.83 33.87 -25.56
C GLU A 25 42.38 33.55 -24.12
N ASP A 26 41.09 33.68 -23.76
CA ASP A 26 40.69 33.68 -22.32
C ASP A 26 39.39 32.91 -21.98
N ASN A 27 38.64 32.36 -22.94
CA ASN A 27 37.33 31.69 -22.72
C ASN A 27 36.23 32.50 -21.98
N ARG A 28 36.42 33.81 -21.70
CA ARG A 28 35.43 34.64 -20.99
C ARG A 28 34.31 35.14 -21.91
N GLN A 29 33.06 35.11 -21.45
CA GLN A 29 31.89 35.64 -22.17
C GLN A 29 31.68 37.13 -21.89
N GLN A 30 31.03 37.85 -22.82
CA GLN A 30 30.72 39.28 -22.66
C GLN A 30 29.24 39.54 -22.98
N LEU A 31 28.53 40.23 -22.07
CA LEU A 31 27.21 40.77 -22.34
C LEU A 31 27.37 42.15 -22.98
N LYS A 32 26.73 42.35 -24.14
CA LYS A 32 26.77 43.62 -24.87
C LYS A 32 25.46 44.37 -24.69
N ALA A 33 25.49 45.49 -23.99
CA ALA A 33 24.34 46.39 -23.88
C ALA A 33 24.44 47.49 -24.95
N HIS A 34 23.47 47.53 -25.85
CA HIS A 34 23.31 48.61 -26.81
C HIS A 34 22.36 49.66 -26.24
N ASN A 35 22.89 50.84 -25.99
CA ASN A 35 22.15 51.93 -25.39
C ASN A 35 21.87 53.01 -26.44
N ARG A 36 20.64 53.52 -26.47
CA ARG A 36 20.21 54.61 -27.33
C ARG A 36 19.52 55.67 -26.50
N ILE A 37 20.03 56.89 -26.53
CA ILE A 37 19.48 58.03 -25.77
C ILE A 37 18.69 58.91 -26.72
N TYR A 38 17.45 59.24 -26.34
CA TYR A 38 16.56 60.12 -27.08
C TYR A 38 16.12 61.31 -26.22
N ARG A 39 15.94 62.50 -26.82
CA ARG A 39 15.32 63.68 -26.18
C ARG A 39 14.26 64.26 -27.10
N GLY A 40 13.04 64.47 -26.60
CA GLY A 40 11.91 64.93 -27.42
C GLY A 40 11.66 64.02 -28.64
N GLY A 41 11.95 62.72 -28.53
CA GLY A 41 11.83 61.74 -29.62
C GLY A 41 12.99 61.70 -30.62
N LYS A 42 13.96 62.65 -30.58
CA LYS A 42 15.16 62.61 -31.43
C LYS A 42 16.28 61.82 -30.76
N LEU A 43 16.88 60.90 -31.50
CA LEU A 43 18.06 60.15 -31.06
C LEU A 43 19.26 61.11 -30.94
N ILE A 44 19.86 61.17 -29.76
CA ILE A 44 21.04 62.00 -29.48
C ILE A 44 22.32 61.19 -29.59
N GLU A 45 22.34 59.97 -29.05
CA GLU A 45 23.59 59.18 -28.97
C GLU A 45 23.31 57.67 -28.99
N ARG A 46 24.31 56.90 -29.46
CA ARG A 46 24.38 55.44 -29.35
C ARG A 46 25.71 55.05 -28.74
N PHE A 47 25.69 54.13 -27.79
CA PHE A 47 26.92 53.59 -27.22
C PHE A 47 26.72 52.13 -26.80
N GLU A 48 27.85 51.45 -26.66
CA GLU A 48 27.91 50.03 -26.33
C GLU A 48 28.67 49.84 -25.04
N ILE A 49 28.13 49.03 -24.14
CA ILE A 49 28.81 48.60 -22.91
C ILE A 49 29.09 47.11 -23.05
N PHE A 50 30.33 46.73 -22.80
CA PHE A 50 30.74 45.33 -22.69
C PHE A 50 30.91 45.00 -21.21
N LEU A 51 30.06 44.12 -20.70
CA LEU A 51 30.14 43.59 -19.34
C LEU A 51 30.79 42.21 -19.41
N GLN A 52 31.91 42.03 -18.73
CA GLN A 52 32.64 40.77 -18.72
C GLN A 52 32.02 39.81 -17.70
N ILE A 53 31.65 38.61 -18.12
CA ILE A 53 31.10 37.56 -17.27
C ILE A 53 32.17 36.48 -17.11
N LYS A 54 32.58 36.19 -15.87
CA LYS A 54 33.77 35.36 -15.59
C LYS A 54 33.53 33.85 -15.67
N GLU A 55 32.29 33.37 -15.53
CA GLU A 55 31.94 31.96 -15.73
C GLU A 55 30.69 31.81 -16.62
N GLU A 56 30.56 30.67 -17.29
CA GLU A 56 29.46 30.40 -18.22
C GLU A 56 28.11 30.62 -17.52
N PRO A 57 27.30 31.63 -17.92
CA PRO A 57 25.89 31.55 -17.63
C PRO A 57 25.41 30.30 -18.36
N ILE A 58 24.87 29.36 -17.59
CA ILE A 58 24.33 28.08 -18.05
C ILE A 58 23.63 28.29 -19.40
N TYR A 59 24.15 27.59 -20.39
CA TYR A 59 23.83 27.69 -21.80
C TYR A 59 22.33 27.86 -22.12
N LEU A 60 22.08 28.63 -23.19
CA LEU A 60 20.92 28.65 -24.10
C LEU A 60 20.03 29.90 -24.05
N LEU A 61 20.63 31.03 -24.45
CA LEU A 61 19.93 32.30 -24.69
C LEU A 61 20.30 32.92 -26.05
N SER A 62 19.91 32.30 -27.17
CA SER A 62 19.67 33.06 -28.42
C SER A 62 18.99 32.31 -29.56
N SER A 63 19.02 30.97 -29.64
CA SER A 63 18.38 30.22 -30.74
C SER A 63 17.20 29.34 -30.33
N GLU A 64 17.13 28.90 -29.07
CA GLU A 64 16.11 27.92 -28.63
C GLU A 64 14.93 28.51 -27.85
N ILE A 65 15.03 29.73 -27.32
CA ILE A 65 13.86 30.45 -26.75
C ILE A 65 12.84 30.79 -27.83
N THR A 66 13.30 31.05 -29.06
CA THR A 66 12.42 31.20 -30.21
C THR A 66 11.75 29.89 -30.64
N LYS A 67 12.20 28.75 -30.10
CA LYS A 67 11.68 27.40 -30.40
C LYS A 67 11.09 26.66 -29.18
N GLY A 68 10.99 27.31 -28.01
CA GLY A 68 10.21 26.82 -26.88
C GLY A 68 10.71 25.56 -26.17
N MET A 69 12.01 25.22 -26.20
CA MET A 69 12.48 23.92 -25.67
C MET A 69 13.32 23.93 -24.38
N ILE A 70 13.65 25.07 -23.76
CA ILE A 70 14.38 25.06 -22.46
C ILE A 70 13.75 26.04 -21.47
N LYS A 71 13.16 25.49 -20.41
CA LYS A 71 12.75 26.23 -19.21
C LYS A 71 14.02 26.54 -18.41
N LEU A 72 14.37 27.82 -18.30
CA LEU A 72 15.34 28.29 -17.30
C LEU A 72 14.89 27.83 -15.91
N ASP A 73 15.82 27.34 -15.10
CA ASP A 73 15.60 27.23 -13.66
C ASP A 73 15.20 28.62 -13.14
N VAL A 74 14.06 28.69 -12.47
CA VAL A 74 13.32 29.94 -12.29
C VAL A 74 14.10 30.94 -11.42
N ALA A 75 14.91 30.43 -10.48
CA ALA A 75 15.83 31.23 -9.69
C ALA A 75 16.86 31.96 -10.57
N ASN A 76 17.44 31.28 -11.56
CA ASN A 76 18.41 31.87 -12.47
C ASN A 76 17.78 32.94 -13.38
N SER A 77 16.52 32.75 -13.79
CA SER A 77 15.77 33.75 -14.58
C SER A 77 15.50 35.03 -13.78
N ILE A 78 15.11 34.89 -12.50
CA ILE A 78 14.83 36.03 -11.61
C ILE A 78 16.11 36.81 -11.31
N VAL A 79 17.19 36.11 -10.93
CA VAL A 79 18.51 36.70 -10.64
C VAL A 79 19.07 37.45 -11.86
N TYR A 80 18.94 36.87 -13.04
CA TYR A 80 19.32 37.53 -14.30
C TYR A 80 18.47 38.78 -14.60
N ASN A 81 17.15 38.72 -14.38
CA ASN A 81 16.28 39.89 -14.61
C ASN A 81 16.57 41.03 -13.62
N LEU A 82 16.87 40.72 -12.36
CA LEU A 82 17.28 41.70 -11.35
C LEU A 82 18.63 42.33 -11.69
N PHE A 83 19.59 41.54 -12.19
CA PHE A 83 20.87 42.06 -12.70
C PHE A 83 20.66 43.12 -13.77
N ILE A 84 19.86 42.78 -14.78
CA ILE A 84 19.55 43.65 -15.92
C ILE A 84 18.87 44.94 -15.44
N LYS A 85 17.97 44.86 -14.45
CA LYS A 85 17.30 46.02 -13.85
C LYS A 85 18.27 46.93 -13.08
N SER A 86 19.19 46.35 -12.30
CA SER A 86 20.22 47.10 -11.55
C SER A 86 21.17 47.85 -12.48
N VAL A 87 21.70 47.17 -13.51
CA VAL A 87 22.56 47.79 -14.54
C VAL A 87 21.84 48.93 -15.24
N LYS A 88 20.54 48.76 -15.54
CA LYS A 88 19.72 49.79 -16.17
C LYS A 88 19.60 51.04 -15.31
N ASN A 89 19.20 50.89 -14.04
CA ASN A 89 18.99 52.02 -13.14
C ASN A 89 20.26 52.87 -12.95
N GLU A 90 21.43 52.24 -12.87
CA GLU A 90 22.69 52.97 -12.69
C GLU A 90 23.12 53.71 -13.97
N ILE A 91 22.85 53.16 -15.16
CA ILE A 91 23.04 53.89 -16.43
C ILE A 91 22.14 55.12 -16.47
N ASP A 92 20.88 54.97 -16.05
CA ASP A 92 19.91 56.08 -15.98
C ASP A 92 20.39 57.16 -14.99
N ARG A 93 20.90 56.77 -13.81
CA ARG A 93 21.46 57.68 -12.80
C ARG A 93 22.67 58.48 -13.32
N ILE A 94 23.61 57.83 -13.99
CA ILE A 94 24.79 58.50 -14.57
C ILE A 94 24.36 59.50 -15.65
N ALA A 95 23.40 59.12 -16.50
CA ALA A 95 22.88 60.00 -17.54
C ALA A 95 22.16 61.24 -16.95
N GLU A 96 21.37 61.05 -15.90
CA GLU A 96 20.72 62.14 -15.18
C GLU A 96 21.71 63.12 -14.54
N LYS A 97 22.74 62.59 -13.87
CA LYS A 97 23.77 63.41 -13.21
C LYS A 97 24.48 64.33 -14.21
N GLN A 98 24.97 63.76 -15.30
CA GLN A 98 25.70 64.51 -16.34
C GLN A 98 24.83 65.61 -16.98
N LEU A 99 23.54 65.35 -17.16
CA LEU A 99 22.59 66.34 -17.69
C LEU A 99 22.29 67.48 -16.71
N LYS A 100 22.17 67.18 -15.41
CA LYS A 100 21.92 68.19 -14.37
C LYS A 100 23.13 69.09 -14.14
N GLU A 101 24.35 68.55 -14.23
CA GLU A 101 25.58 69.28 -13.92
C GLU A 101 26.12 70.10 -15.10
N GLN A 102 25.88 69.70 -16.36
CA GLN A 102 26.53 70.31 -17.54
C GLN A 102 25.57 70.90 -18.59
N GLY A 103 24.25 70.77 -18.45
CA GLY A 103 23.26 71.30 -19.41
C GLY A 103 23.23 70.59 -20.78
N PHE A 104 24.26 69.79 -21.10
CA PHE A 104 24.37 68.86 -22.23
C PHE A 104 25.19 67.62 -21.81
N ILE A 105 25.02 66.49 -22.50
CA ILE A 105 25.83 65.28 -22.25
C ILE A 105 27.20 65.49 -22.92
N ASP A 106 28.26 65.72 -22.15
CA ASP A 106 29.62 65.55 -22.66
C ASP A 106 29.86 64.06 -22.94
N LYS A 107 30.10 63.76 -24.23
CA LYS A 107 30.18 62.39 -24.73
C LYS A 107 31.43 61.66 -24.23
N GLU A 108 32.53 62.36 -23.98
CA GLU A 108 33.78 61.76 -23.54
C GLU A 108 33.68 61.38 -22.05
N ASP A 109 33.20 62.31 -21.22
CA ASP A 109 33.05 62.07 -19.78
C ASP A 109 32.00 61.00 -19.48
N PHE A 110 30.85 61.04 -20.17
CA PHE A 110 29.84 60.00 -20.02
C PHE A 110 30.37 58.61 -20.43
N ARG A 111 31.12 58.51 -21.54
CA ARG A 111 31.74 57.24 -21.96
C ARG A 111 32.78 56.77 -20.94
N LYS A 112 33.54 57.69 -20.34
CA LYS A 112 34.54 57.39 -19.33
C LYS A 112 33.91 56.86 -18.04
N ASP A 113 32.84 57.49 -17.55
CA ASP A 113 32.11 57.09 -16.36
C ASP A 113 31.46 55.71 -16.53
N ILE A 114 30.79 55.49 -17.67
CA ILE A 114 30.18 54.21 -17.99
C ILE A 114 31.24 53.10 -18.16
N LYS A 115 32.40 53.42 -18.76
CA LYS A 115 33.52 52.47 -18.89
C LYS A 115 34.18 52.17 -17.55
N ALA A 116 34.25 53.15 -16.64
CA ALA A 116 34.72 52.96 -15.27
C ALA A 116 33.75 52.09 -14.46
N PHE A 117 32.44 52.31 -14.59
CA PHE A 117 31.38 51.46 -14.04
C PHE A 117 31.50 50.01 -14.53
N GLY A 118 31.62 49.80 -15.85
CA GLY A 118 31.79 48.48 -16.44
C GLY A 118 33.04 47.76 -15.92
N LYS A 119 34.15 48.48 -15.69
CA LYS A 119 35.36 47.93 -15.05
C LYS A 119 35.17 47.57 -13.57
N LYS A 120 34.38 48.35 -12.82
CA LYS A 120 34.06 48.09 -11.40
C LYS A 120 33.18 46.85 -11.21
N PHE A 121 32.29 46.56 -12.16
CA PHE A 121 31.41 45.37 -12.15
C PHE A 121 32.01 44.12 -12.82
N ALA A 122 33.07 44.27 -13.62
CA ALA A 122 33.80 43.15 -14.25
C ALA A 122 34.35 42.06 -13.29
N PRO A 123 34.58 42.28 -11.98
CA PRO A 123 35.07 41.24 -11.08
C PRO A 123 33.98 40.47 -10.32
N THR A 124 32.74 40.95 -10.23
CA THR A 124 31.84 40.64 -9.08
C THR A 124 30.71 39.65 -9.34
N LEU A 125 30.63 39.04 -10.54
CA LEU A 125 29.71 37.92 -10.78
C LEU A 125 30.47 36.60 -10.76
N THR A 126 30.52 35.99 -9.58
CA THR A 126 30.75 34.56 -9.40
C THR A 126 29.43 34.00 -8.90
N ILE A 127 28.59 33.48 -9.80
CA ILE A 127 27.40 32.73 -9.39
C ILE A 127 27.89 31.30 -9.17
N GLU A 128 28.31 30.97 -7.95
CA GLU A 128 28.56 29.57 -7.61
C GLU A 128 27.20 28.86 -7.65
N SER A 129 27.02 27.92 -8.59
CA SER A 129 25.89 27.00 -8.51
C SER A 129 25.88 26.38 -7.12
N PRO A 130 24.77 26.47 -6.35
CA PRO A 130 24.76 25.92 -5.01
C PRO A 130 25.08 24.43 -5.13
N LYS A 131 26.26 24.02 -4.66
CA LYS A 131 26.51 22.64 -4.25
C LYS A 131 25.76 22.38 -2.94
N ALA A 132 24.45 22.65 -2.94
CA ALA A 132 23.57 22.21 -1.89
C ALA A 132 23.43 20.69 -2.04
N ASN A 133 23.71 19.98 -0.95
CA ASN A 133 23.65 18.53 -0.84
C ASN A 133 22.36 17.95 -1.46
N ARG A 134 22.47 17.48 -2.71
CA ARG A 134 21.38 16.99 -3.58
C ARG A 134 20.68 15.71 -3.09
N THR A 135 21.06 15.11 -1.98
CA THR A 135 20.64 13.72 -1.68
C THR A 135 19.25 13.56 -1.08
N ASP A 136 18.66 14.60 -0.48
CA ASP A 136 17.34 14.48 0.17
C ASP A 136 16.22 15.27 -0.53
N THR A 137 16.54 16.34 -1.26
CA THR A 137 15.57 17.14 -2.01
C THR A 137 15.15 16.50 -3.34
N ASP A 138 16.07 15.84 -4.06
CA ASP A 138 15.79 15.23 -5.38
C ASP A 138 14.72 14.12 -5.32
N LYS A 139 14.51 13.47 -4.17
CA LYS A 139 13.44 12.46 -3.99
C LYS A 139 12.05 13.04 -3.76
N ILE A 140 11.97 14.29 -3.27
CA ILE A 140 10.70 15.00 -3.08
C ILE A 140 10.29 15.68 -4.39
N PHE A 141 11.26 16.16 -5.18
CA PHE A 141 10.99 16.93 -6.40
C PHE A 141 10.90 16.10 -7.68
N SER A 142 11.29 14.82 -7.70
CA SER A 142 11.18 13.99 -8.90
C SER A 142 9.73 13.67 -9.33
N ASN A 143 8.74 13.91 -8.46
CA ASN A 143 7.32 13.61 -8.71
C ASN A 143 6.45 14.85 -9.00
N ILE A 144 7.03 16.05 -8.94
CA ILE A 144 6.33 17.30 -9.22
C ILE A 144 6.81 17.73 -10.60
N GLY A 145 5.92 17.67 -11.60
CA GLY A 145 6.22 18.20 -12.93
C GLY A 145 6.62 19.68 -12.88
N PRO A 146 7.21 20.23 -13.97
CA PRO A 146 7.73 21.60 -13.97
C PRO A 146 6.63 22.61 -13.59
N VAL A 147 6.77 23.22 -12.42
CA VAL A 147 5.83 24.22 -11.88
C VAL A 147 5.99 25.52 -12.67
N GLU A 148 4.91 25.99 -13.30
CA GLU A 148 4.83 27.37 -13.78
C GLU A 148 4.64 28.28 -12.57
N ILE A 149 5.55 29.24 -12.39
CA ILE A 149 5.43 30.24 -11.33
C ILE A 149 4.45 31.30 -11.78
N ASP A 150 3.49 31.59 -10.91
CA ASP A 150 2.53 32.65 -11.09
C ASP A 150 3.23 34.02 -11.08
N GLN A 151 2.83 34.91 -12.00
CA GLN A 151 3.38 36.26 -12.17
C GLN A 151 3.29 37.08 -10.86
N SER A 152 2.30 36.77 -10.02
CA SER A 152 2.10 37.36 -8.69
C SER A 152 3.33 37.23 -7.76
N VAL A 153 4.06 36.12 -7.81
CA VAL A 153 5.27 35.89 -6.99
C VAL A 153 6.43 36.78 -7.44
N ILE A 154 6.54 36.99 -8.76
CA ILE A 154 7.52 37.90 -9.35
C ILE A 154 7.22 39.34 -8.93
N ASP A 155 5.94 39.70 -8.90
CA ASP A 155 5.49 41.05 -8.53
C ASP A 155 5.71 41.31 -7.04
N ASP A 156 5.48 40.34 -6.16
CA ASP A 156 5.77 40.43 -4.72
C ASP A 156 7.28 40.58 -4.44
N ILE A 157 8.14 39.79 -5.10
CA ILE A 157 9.61 39.93 -4.99
C ILE A 157 10.07 41.31 -5.46
N ASN A 158 9.47 41.84 -6.53
CA ASN A 158 9.78 43.18 -7.03
C ASN A 158 9.32 44.29 -6.08
N SER A 159 8.31 44.04 -5.24
CA SER A 159 7.77 45.02 -4.30
C SER A 159 8.58 45.13 -3.00
N GLU A 160 9.18 44.03 -2.52
CA GLU A 160 10.04 44.01 -1.32
C GLU A 160 11.48 44.48 -1.63
N ILE A 161 11.96 44.29 -2.86
CA ILE A 161 13.22 44.88 -3.34
C ILE A 161 12.97 46.36 -3.70
N GLN A 162 12.58 47.18 -2.71
CA GLN A 162 12.73 48.62 -2.81
C GLN A 162 14.22 48.95 -2.69
N ILE A 163 14.93 48.89 -3.83
CA ILE A 163 16.23 49.54 -3.95
C ILE A 163 15.95 51.04 -3.88
N ASP A 164 16.16 51.62 -2.71
CA ASP A 164 16.09 53.06 -2.51
C ASP A 164 17.21 53.69 -3.36
N ALA A 165 16.83 54.30 -4.48
CA ALA A 165 17.74 54.71 -5.56
C ALA A 165 18.77 55.75 -5.11
N ASP A 166 18.53 56.40 -3.96
CA ASP A 166 19.34 57.50 -3.44
C ASP A 166 20.44 57.06 -2.46
N THR A 167 20.44 55.81 -1.98
CA THR A 167 21.46 55.33 -1.00
C THR A 167 22.10 53.99 -1.34
N ALA A 168 21.87 53.44 -2.54
CA ALA A 168 22.35 52.11 -2.91
C ALA A 168 23.89 51.98 -2.88
N GLU A 169 24.43 51.51 -1.75
CA GLU A 169 25.51 50.55 -1.81
C GLU A 169 25.02 49.35 -2.64
N PRO A 170 25.87 48.76 -3.50
CA PRO A 170 25.48 47.63 -4.31
C PRO A 170 25.07 46.49 -3.36
N VAL A 171 23.76 46.28 -3.20
CA VAL A 171 23.20 45.10 -2.54
C VAL A 171 23.91 43.90 -3.16
N LEU A 172 24.63 43.15 -2.32
CA LEU A 172 25.48 42.08 -2.80
C LEU A 172 24.58 41.03 -3.46
N PHE A 173 24.95 40.58 -4.66
CA PHE A 173 24.15 39.63 -5.44
C PHE A 173 23.75 38.36 -4.64
N GLU A 174 24.61 37.96 -3.70
CA GLU A 174 24.40 36.86 -2.76
C GLU A 174 23.18 37.08 -1.84
N GLU A 175 22.89 38.31 -1.42
CA GLU A 175 21.74 38.62 -0.56
C GLU A 175 20.42 38.47 -1.33
N LEU A 176 20.41 38.90 -2.61
CA LEU A 176 19.26 38.75 -3.50
C LEU A 176 19.02 37.28 -3.88
N GLU A 177 20.08 36.51 -4.12
CA GLU A 177 20.00 35.08 -4.42
C GLU A 177 19.41 34.31 -3.23
N ASN A 178 19.84 34.62 -2.00
CA ASN A 178 19.31 34.02 -0.79
C ASN A 178 17.81 34.33 -0.57
N VAL A 179 17.38 35.58 -0.81
CA VAL A 179 15.96 35.97 -0.72
C VAL A 179 15.09 35.19 -1.72
N VAL A 180 15.56 35.05 -2.96
CA VAL A 180 14.84 34.31 -4.02
C VAL A 180 14.77 32.82 -3.69
N ILE A 181 15.86 32.21 -3.22
CA ILE A 181 15.89 30.81 -2.79
C ILE A 181 14.89 30.57 -1.65
N HIS A 182 14.86 31.45 -0.64
CA HIS A 182 13.93 31.33 0.48
C HIS A 182 12.46 31.45 0.05
N LYS A 183 12.12 32.46 -0.77
CA LYS A 183 10.74 32.65 -1.24
C LYS A 183 10.29 31.52 -2.17
N GLN A 184 11.18 30.99 -3.01
CA GLN A 184 10.89 29.82 -3.85
C GLN A 184 10.61 28.57 -3.01
N ALA A 185 11.39 28.35 -1.95
CA ALA A 185 11.17 27.26 -1.02
C ALA A 185 9.80 27.39 -0.32
N ASP A 186 9.43 28.61 0.09
CA ASP A 186 8.13 28.88 0.71
C ASP A 186 6.95 28.68 -0.26
N TYR A 187 7.07 29.15 -1.50
CA TYR A 187 6.05 28.93 -2.53
C TYR A 187 5.88 27.44 -2.87
N ASN A 188 6.99 26.72 -3.07
CA ASN A 188 6.96 25.28 -3.33
C ASN A 188 6.32 24.51 -2.17
N LYS A 189 6.63 24.91 -0.93
CA LYS A 189 6.00 24.35 0.27
C LYS A 189 4.48 24.58 0.27
N GLN A 190 4.02 25.80 -0.04
CA GLN A 190 2.59 26.09 -0.13
C GLN A 190 1.89 25.29 -1.24
N LEU A 191 2.52 25.14 -2.41
CA LEU A 191 1.97 24.36 -3.52
C LEU A 191 1.90 22.87 -3.20
N ILE A 192 2.91 22.31 -2.53
CA ILE A 192 2.89 20.93 -2.03
C ILE A 192 1.76 20.76 -1.00
N GLU A 193 1.62 21.69 -0.07
CA GLU A 193 0.54 21.66 0.93
C GLU A 193 -0.85 21.72 0.28
N GLN A 194 -1.04 22.54 -0.75
CA GLN A 194 -2.29 22.60 -1.53
C GLN A 194 -2.54 21.32 -2.33
N THR A 195 -1.50 20.75 -2.94
CA THR A 195 -1.59 19.50 -3.71
C THR A 195 -1.98 18.34 -2.79
N ILE A 196 -1.34 18.23 -1.61
CA ILE A 196 -1.64 17.19 -0.61
C ILE A 196 -3.07 17.32 -0.09
N LYS A 197 -3.59 18.54 0.10
CA LYS A 197 -4.99 18.77 0.53
C LYS A 197 -6.02 18.20 -0.45
N ASN A 198 -5.69 18.12 -1.73
CA ASN A 198 -6.59 17.63 -2.78
C ASN A 198 -6.50 16.10 -3.00
N LEU A 199 -5.54 15.42 -2.37
CA LEU A 199 -5.37 13.97 -2.48
C LEU A 199 -6.26 13.23 -1.48
N SER A 200 -6.87 12.14 -1.92
CA SER A 200 -7.51 11.19 -1.01
C SER A 200 -6.49 10.54 -0.06
N THR A 201 -6.96 10.03 1.08
CA THR A 201 -6.08 9.32 2.04
C THR A 201 -5.29 8.19 1.38
N GLU A 202 -5.93 7.39 0.53
CA GLU A 202 -5.26 6.30 -0.19
C GLU A 202 -4.13 6.81 -1.10
N GLU A 203 -4.38 7.89 -1.85
CA GLU A 203 -3.37 8.50 -2.72
C GLU A 203 -2.21 9.09 -1.91
N ARG A 204 -2.52 9.73 -0.77
CA ARG A 204 -1.49 10.24 0.14
C ARG A 204 -0.57 9.12 0.63
N TYR A 205 -1.11 7.97 1.03
CA TYR A 205 -0.28 6.83 1.42
C TYR A 205 0.52 6.24 0.26
N LYS A 206 -0.09 6.08 -0.92
CA LYS A 206 0.60 5.56 -2.13
C LYS A 206 1.73 6.47 -2.60
N GLN A 207 1.56 7.79 -2.49
CA GLN A 207 2.56 8.77 -2.88
C GLN A 207 3.55 9.12 -1.76
N GLY A 208 3.34 8.57 -0.55
CA GLY A 208 4.23 8.78 0.60
C GLY A 208 4.01 10.09 1.37
N TYR A 209 2.89 10.79 1.14
CA TYR A 209 2.47 12.02 1.82
C TYR A 209 1.76 11.76 3.16
N PHE A 210 2.43 11.00 4.03
CA PHE A 210 2.02 10.72 5.42
C PHE A 210 3.24 10.84 6.34
N ASN A 211 3.01 11.04 7.63
CA ASN A 211 4.09 11.20 8.59
C ASN A 211 4.73 9.85 8.94
N ARG A 212 5.85 9.53 8.30
CA ARG A 212 6.63 8.30 8.57
C ARG A 212 7.20 8.24 9.98
N ASN A 213 7.37 9.39 10.64
CA ASN A 213 7.84 9.46 12.01
C ASN A 213 6.70 9.23 13.01
N ASN A 214 5.44 9.22 12.60
CA ASN A 214 4.31 8.89 13.47
C ASN A 214 4.01 7.39 13.41
N ILE A 215 4.03 6.70 14.56
CA ILE A 215 3.80 5.26 14.68
C ILE A 215 2.43 4.87 14.09
N PHE A 216 1.38 5.66 14.33
CA PHE A 216 0.03 5.31 13.90
C PHE A 216 -0.15 5.44 12.39
N GLU A 217 0.32 6.54 11.80
CA GLU A 217 0.33 6.71 10.34
C GLU A 217 1.24 5.68 9.66
N LEU A 218 2.43 5.41 10.24
CA LEU A 218 3.33 4.38 9.73
C LEU A 218 2.66 3.00 9.71
N PHE A 219 1.96 2.60 10.77
CA PHE A 219 1.23 1.33 10.79
C PHE A 219 0.01 1.35 9.86
N ALA A 220 -0.66 2.50 9.71
CA ALA A 220 -1.77 2.67 8.78
C ALA A 220 -1.36 2.49 7.32
N SER A 221 -0.11 2.77 6.95
CA SER A 221 0.41 2.50 5.60
C SER A 221 0.20 1.05 5.14
N THR A 222 0.11 0.09 6.07
CA THR A 222 -0.16 -1.31 5.77
C THR A 222 -1.53 -1.58 5.16
N TYR A 223 -2.47 -0.65 5.25
CA TYR A 223 -3.77 -0.72 4.58
C TYR A 223 -3.71 -0.47 3.07
N TYR A 224 -2.83 0.43 2.64
CA TYR A 224 -2.87 1.01 1.30
C TYR A 224 -1.70 0.58 0.41
N LEU A 225 -0.61 0.10 1.01
CA LEU A 225 0.61 -0.29 0.31
C LEU A 225 0.72 -1.81 0.07
N ASP A 226 -0.40 -2.54 0.16
CA ASP A 226 -0.48 -4.01 0.01
C ASP A 226 0.58 -4.79 0.82
N ILE A 227 1.02 -4.20 1.93
CA ILE A 227 2.11 -4.73 2.76
C ILE A 227 1.66 -6.01 3.46
N THR A 228 0.36 -6.12 3.74
CA THR A 228 -0.18 -7.18 4.60
C THR A 228 -1.63 -7.55 4.22
N ASN A 229 -2.08 -8.75 4.62
CA ASN A 229 -3.43 -9.27 4.34
C ASN A 229 -4.52 -8.41 5.06
N LYS A 230 -5.66 -8.18 4.40
CA LYS A 230 -6.85 -7.46 4.96
C LYS A 230 -7.26 -7.91 6.36
N PHE A 231 -6.96 -9.15 6.77
CA PHE A 231 -7.19 -9.65 8.13
C PHE A 231 -6.44 -8.88 9.24
N TYR A 232 -5.40 -8.12 8.90
CA TYR A 232 -4.58 -7.36 9.86
C TYR A 232 -5.09 -5.94 10.12
N SER A 233 -6.06 -5.45 9.34
CA SER A 233 -6.73 -4.17 9.56
C SER A 233 -7.23 -3.98 11.01
N LYS A 234 -7.76 -5.04 11.62
CA LYS A 234 -8.30 -4.97 12.98
C LYS A 234 -7.26 -4.57 14.03
N ILE A 235 -5.99 -4.98 13.89
CA ILE A 235 -4.98 -4.61 14.88
C ILE A 235 -4.60 -3.12 14.76
N VAL A 236 -4.61 -2.57 13.56
CA VAL A 236 -4.31 -1.16 13.34
C VAL A 236 -5.43 -0.28 13.88
N ILE A 237 -6.70 -0.60 13.66
CA ILE A 237 -7.81 0.14 14.29
C ILE A 237 -7.73 0.12 15.82
N ARG A 238 -7.30 -1.00 16.41
CA ARG A 238 -7.06 -1.09 17.85
C ARG A 238 -5.86 -0.25 18.29
N LEU A 239 -4.86 -0.06 17.44
CA LEU A 239 -3.76 0.87 17.65
C LEU A 239 -4.29 2.31 17.75
N PHE A 240 -5.18 2.72 16.83
CA PHE A 240 -5.79 4.05 16.90
C PHE A 240 -6.72 4.22 18.11
N GLU A 241 -7.43 3.18 18.55
CA GLU A 241 -8.16 3.24 19.82
C GLU A 241 -7.21 3.45 21.01
N TYR A 242 -6.05 2.79 21.00
CA TYR A 242 -5.00 2.98 22.02
C TYR A 242 -4.45 4.42 21.98
N ARG A 243 -4.28 5.00 20.78
CA ARG A 243 -3.93 6.41 20.60
C ARG A 243 -4.89 7.33 21.33
N GLU A 244 -6.19 7.19 21.07
CA GLU A 244 -7.21 8.08 21.62
C GLU A 244 -7.34 7.96 23.14
N ARG A 245 -7.25 6.73 23.67
CA ARG A 245 -7.49 6.46 25.09
C ARG A 245 -6.29 6.71 25.97
N ILE A 246 -5.12 6.26 25.53
CA ILE A 246 -3.91 6.25 26.35
C ILE A 246 -2.99 7.42 26.00
N LYS A 247 -3.12 7.98 24.79
CA LYS A 247 -2.28 9.08 24.29
C LYS A 247 -0.78 8.77 24.47
N PRO A 248 -0.30 7.59 24.00
CA PRO A 248 1.10 7.23 24.12
C PRO A 248 1.96 8.16 23.26
N LYS A 249 3.28 8.12 23.47
CA LYS A 249 4.21 8.81 22.57
C LYS A 249 4.04 8.27 21.15
N GLU A 250 3.83 9.18 20.20
CA GLU A 250 3.48 8.81 18.82
C GLU A 250 4.70 8.73 17.91
N ASP A 251 5.85 9.30 18.28
CA ASP A 251 7.03 9.30 17.43
C ASP A 251 7.70 7.90 17.39
N VAL A 252 8.07 7.45 16.19
CA VAL A 252 8.70 6.14 15.90
C VAL A 252 9.96 5.89 16.71
N ARG A 253 10.67 6.94 17.16
CA ARG A 253 11.83 6.82 18.07
C ARG A 253 11.49 6.12 19.38
N TYR A 254 10.22 6.16 19.80
CA TYR A 254 9.72 5.53 21.03
C TYR A 254 9.18 4.12 20.80
N LEU A 255 9.09 3.66 19.55
CA LEU A 255 8.61 2.31 19.25
C LEU A 255 9.69 1.28 19.65
N ASN A 256 9.44 0.56 20.73
CA ASN A 256 10.28 -0.50 21.30
C ASN A 256 9.41 -1.59 21.95
N SER A 257 10.04 -2.61 22.56
CA SER A 257 9.34 -3.66 23.30
C SER A 257 8.37 -3.10 24.36
N ASP A 258 8.79 -2.12 25.16
CA ASP A 258 7.93 -1.55 26.23
C ASP A 258 6.69 -0.85 25.66
N TRP A 259 6.88 -0.06 24.60
CA TRP A 259 5.76 0.60 23.91
C TRP A 259 4.75 -0.43 23.40
N ALA A 260 5.25 -1.51 22.78
CA ALA A 260 4.41 -2.59 22.28
C ALA A 260 3.74 -3.38 23.41
N ILE A 261 4.45 -3.66 24.50
CA ILE A 261 3.92 -4.33 25.70
C ILE A 261 2.76 -3.51 26.26
N ASN A 262 2.92 -2.19 26.41
CA ASN A 262 1.86 -1.30 26.90
C ASN A 262 0.62 -1.32 25.99
N PHE A 263 0.82 -1.32 24.67
CA PHE A 263 -0.28 -1.47 23.71
C PHE A 263 -1.00 -2.82 23.90
N PHE A 264 -0.29 -3.92 24.04
CA PHE A 264 -0.91 -5.23 24.23
C PHE A 264 -1.53 -5.42 25.61
N GLN A 265 -0.98 -4.81 26.67
CA GLN A 265 -1.60 -4.74 27.99
C GLN A 265 -2.93 -3.97 27.94
N PHE A 266 -2.98 -2.89 27.15
CA PHE A 266 -4.23 -2.17 26.88
C PHE A 266 -5.26 -3.11 26.23
N LEU A 267 -4.89 -3.87 25.19
CA LEU A 267 -5.80 -4.84 24.55
C LEU A 267 -6.24 -5.94 25.51
N ASN A 268 -5.33 -6.44 26.34
CA ASN A 268 -5.61 -7.47 27.33
C ASN A 268 -6.64 -6.98 28.36
N THR A 269 -6.47 -5.76 28.84
CA THR A 269 -7.34 -5.19 29.88
C THR A 269 -8.70 -4.81 29.31
N ASN A 270 -8.73 -4.18 28.13
CA ASN A 270 -9.95 -3.61 27.56
C ASN A 270 -10.76 -4.62 26.72
N GLY A 271 -10.17 -5.73 26.29
CA GLY A 271 -10.85 -6.68 25.40
C GLY A 271 -11.22 -6.09 24.04
N TYR A 272 -12.20 -6.70 23.37
CA TYR A 272 -12.63 -6.30 22.03
C TYR A 272 -14.15 -6.32 21.86
N TYR A 273 -14.59 -5.68 20.79
CA TYR A 273 -15.97 -5.70 20.31
C TYR A 273 -15.98 -5.66 18.78
N ASN A 274 -17.12 -5.94 18.15
CA ASN A 274 -17.21 -5.84 16.70
C ASN A 274 -17.28 -4.36 16.28
N ILE A 275 -16.26 -3.91 15.54
CA ILE A 275 -16.15 -2.60 14.88
C ILE A 275 -16.33 -2.80 13.38
N ASN A 276 -17.15 -1.97 12.73
CA ASN A 276 -17.19 -1.91 11.27
C ASN A 276 -15.95 -1.16 10.77
N THR A 277 -15.08 -1.84 10.04
CA THR A 277 -13.79 -1.30 9.58
C THR A 277 -13.82 -0.79 8.15
N LYS A 278 -14.98 -0.85 7.46
CA LYS A 278 -15.07 -0.61 6.01
C LYS A 278 -14.74 0.83 5.60
N ASN A 279 -15.04 1.78 6.48
CA ASN A 279 -14.91 3.22 6.21
C ASN A 279 -13.91 3.89 7.17
N PHE A 280 -12.99 3.14 7.76
CA PHE A 280 -11.98 3.72 8.65
C PHE A 280 -10.94 4.47 7.83
N ASP A 281 -10.85 5.79 8.02
CA ASP A 281 -9.82 6.66 7.45
C ASP A 281 -8.79 7.00 8.55
N PRO A 282 -7.55 6.49 8.49
CA PRO A 282 -6.54 6.75 9.52
C PRO A 282 -6.09 8.22 9.63
N LEU A 283 -6.34 9.05 8.61
CA LEU A 283 -6.01 10.48 8.64
C LEU A 283 -7.18 11.34 9.12
N ASN A 284 -8.43 10.87 8.96
CA ASN A 284 -9.64 11.67 9.22
C ASN A 284 -10.75 10.92 9.98
N TYR A 285 -10.42 9.93 10.81
CA TYR A 285 -11.44 9.17 11.55
C TYR A 285 -12.11 10.01 12.64
N ASP A 286 -13.39 9.75 12.88
CA ASP A 286 -14.11 10.23 14.05
C ASP A 286 -13.80 9.30 15.26
N PRO A 287 -13.24 9.82 16.38
CA PRO A 287 -13.01 9.05 17.61
C PRO A 287 -14.26 8.35 18.16
N ALA A 288 -15.48 8.80 17.82
CA ALA A 288 -16.73 8.15 18.22
C ALA A 288 -16.88 6.73 17.66
N ILE A 289 -16.12 6.35 16.62
CA ILE A 289 -16.05 4.97 16.12
C ILE A 289 -15.60 3.98 17.22
N PHE A 290 -14.84 4.47 18.20
CA PHE A 290 -14.34 3.69 19.33
C PHE A 290 -15.36 3.53 20.45
N GLN A 291 -16.58 3.09 20.12
CA GLN A 291 -17.73 2.83 21.01
C GLN A 291 -17.33 2.44 22.46
N TYR A 292 -17.22 3.45 23.32
CA TYR A 292 -16.64 3.31 24.66
C TYR A 292 -17.52 2.49 25.60
N ASN A 293 -18.84 2.64 25.47
CA ASN A 293 -19.85 2.04 26.35
C ASN A 293 -20.31 0.65 25.91
N LYS A 294 -19.74 0.10 24.83
CA LYS A 294 -20.16 -1.19 24.30
C LYS A 294 -19.57 -2.33 25.12
N GLU A 295 -20.37 -3.37 25.35
CA GLU A 295 -19.92 -4.59 26.01
C GLU A 295 -18.73 -5.20 25.23
N ARG A 296 -17.66 -5.53 25.98
CA ARG A 296 -16.41 -6.02 25.42
C ARG A 296 -16.15 -7.46 25.86
N LYS A 297 -15.74 -8.27 24.89
CA LYS A 297 -15.33 -9.65 25.11
C LYS A 297 -13.83 -9.69 25.36
N GLN A 298 -13.41 -10.51 26.30
CA GLN A 298 -11.99 -10.80 26.50
C GLN A 298 -11.43 -11.56 25.29
N TYR A 299 -10.20 -11.23 24.91
CA TYR A 299 -9.52 -11.96 23.85
C TYR A 299 -9.23 -13.40 24.30
N GLU A 300 -9.58 -14.37 23.46
CA GLU A 300 -9.10 -15.75 23.64
C GLU A 300 -7.59 -15.80 23.43
N ASP A 301 -6.88 -16.64 24.20
CA ASP A 301 -5.41 -16.71 24.20
C ASP A 301 -4.80 -16.93 22.81
N GLN A 302 -5.39 -17.83 22.00
CA GLN A 302 -4.93 -18.07 20.64
C GLN A 302 -5.09 -16.84 19.75
N THR A 303 -6.18 -16.08 19.92
CA THR A 303 -6.42 -14.85 19.17
C THR A 303 -5.45 -13.76 19.62
N PHE A 304 -5.21 -13.64 20.92
CA PHE A 304 -4.25 -12.70 21.49
C PHE A 304 -2.81 -12.98 21.02
N GLN A 305 -2.38 -14.24 21.06
CA GLN A 305 -1.07 -14.65 20.54
C GLN A 305 -0.93 -14.38 19.03
N LYS A 306 -2.00 -14.62 18.24
CA LYS A 306 -2.02 -14.28 16.82
C LYS A 306 -1.84 -12.78 16.60
N MET A 307 -2.49 -11.93 17.40
CA MET A 307 -2.31 -10.47 17.28
C MET A 307 -0.86 -10.04 17.55
N ILE A 308 -0.21 -10.59 18.58
CA ILE A 308 1.22 -10.35 18.85
C ILE A 308 2.07 -10.73 17.64
N HIS A 309 1.83 -11.92 17.07
CA HIS A 309 2.55 -12.39 15.89
C HIS A 309 2.34 -11.46 14.69
N ILE A 310 1.10 -11.01 14.46
CA ILE A 310 0.73 -10.09 13.38
C ILE A 310 1.46 -8.76 13.53
N PHE A 311 1.48 -8.19 14.74
CA PHE A 311 2.19 -6.94 15.02
C PHE A 311 3.68 -7.05 14.69
N LYS A 312 4.34 -8.13 15.13
CA LYS A 312 5.74 -8.40 14.79
C LYS A 312 5.96 -8.53 13.27
N GLN A 313 5.04 -9.17 12.56
CA GLN A 313 5.11 -9.27 11.10
C GLN A 313 4.95 -7.90 10.43
N ILE A 314 4.05 -7.04 10.90
CA ILE A 314 3.89 -5.68 10.39
C ILE A 314 5.21 -4.91 10.51
N VAL A 315 5.82 -4.88 11.71
CA VAL A 315 7.10 -4.20 11.94
C VAL A 315 8.20 -4.75 11.02
N LYS A 316 8.26 -6.08 10.85
CA LYS A 316 9.20 -6.71 9.91
C LYS A 316 8.98 -6.28 8.46
N GLN A 317 7.74 -6.15 8.01
CA GLN A 317 7.44 -5.72 6.64
C GLN A 317 7.71 -4.22 6.44
N LEU A 318 7.38 -3.37 7.40
CA LEU A 318 7.71 -1.93 7.36
C LEU A 318 9.22 -1.72 7.23
N LYS A 319 10.02 -2.51 7.95
CA LYS A 319 11.48 -2.54 7.79
C LYS A 319 11.90 -3.02 6.40
N LYS A 320 11.32 -4.11 5.90
CA LYS A 320 11.62 -4.65 4.55
C LYS A 320 11.35 -3.62 3.45
N GLN A 321 10.32 -2.79 3.61
CA GLN A 321 9.95 -1.73 2.66
C GLN A 321 10.71 -0.42 2.88
N LYS A 322 11.68 -0.37 3.80
CA LYS A 322 12.45 0.84 4.15
C LYS A 322 11.55 2.01 4.61
N LEU A 323 10.37 1.71 5.17
CA LEU A 323 9.51 2.70 5.81
C LEU A 323 9.89 2.89 7.29
N LEU A 324 10.55 1.89 7.87
CA LEU A 324 11.11 1.91 9.20
C LEU A 324 12.62 1.68 9.12
N GLU A 325 13.40 2.74 9.36
CA GLU A 325 14.86 2.73 9.20
C GLU A 325 15.58 2.09 10.38
N ARG A 326 15.00 2.20 11.59
CA ARG A 326 15.59 1.68 12.82
C ARG A 326 15.29 0.20 13.03
N VAL A 327 16.25 -0.51 13.64
CA VAL A 327 16.01 -1.85 14.19
C VAL A 327 15.23 -1.73 15.50
N ILE A 328 14.04 -2.34 15.52
CA ILE A 328 13.21 -2.46 16.71
C ILE A 328 13.31 -3.89 17.19
N ASP A 329 13.87 -4.05 18.39
CA ASP A 329 13.81 -5.30 19.11
C ASP A 329 12.41 -5.45 19.73
N LEU A 330 11.77 -6.58 19.44
CA LEU A 330 10.46 -6.96 19.97
C LEU A 330 10.52 -8.36 20.58
N ASP A 331 11.71 -8.91 20.85
CA ASP A 331 11.84 -10.30 21.30
C ASP A 331 11.12 -10.53 22.63
N ASP A 332 11.17 -9.56 23.53
CA ASP A 332 10.47 -9.56 24.83
C ASP A 332 8.94 -9.50 24.70
N LEU A 333 8.41 -9.04 23.57
CA LEU A 333 6.97 -9.04 23.30
C LEU A 333 6.49 -10.48 23.04
N THR A 334 6.25 -11.21 24.11
CA THR A 334 5.76 -12.59 24.08
C THR A 334 4.38 -12.69 24.72
N PHE A 335 3.65 -13.75 24.38
CA PHE A 335 2.38 -14.04 25.05
C PHE A 335 2.58 -14.21 26.56
N ASN A 336 3.65 -14.90 26.96
CA ASN A 336 3.95 -15.19 28.36
C ASN A 336 4.34 -13.95 29.16
N ALA A 337 4.92 -12.92 28.51
CA ALA A 337 5.18 -11.62 29.14
C ALA A 337 3.88 -10.87 29.49
N LEU A 338 2.78 -11.17 28.79
CA LEU A 338 1.50 -10.45 28.91
C LEU A 338 0.41 -11.25 29.65
N ARG A 339 0.49 -12.58 29.62
CA ARG A 339 -0.47 -13.50 30.25
C ARG A 339 0.27 -14.70 30.83
N LYS A 340 -0.09 -15.10 32.06
CA LYS A 340 0.37 -16.36 32.65
C LYS A 340 -0.41 -17.52 32.04
N GLY A 341 0.31 -18.47 31.44
CA GLY A 341 -0.26 -19.72 30.93
C GLY A 341 0.33 -20.14 29.61
N THR A 342 0.25 -21.43 29.29
CA THR A 342 0.50 -21.93 27.94
C THR A 342 -0.76 -21.77 27.11
N VAL A 343 -0.65 -21.19 25.90
CA VAL A 343 -1.75 -21.18 24.93
C VAL A 343 -2.07 -22.63 24.59
N LYS A 344 -3.10 -23.18 25.26
CA LYS A 344 -3.59 -24.49 24.93
C LYS A 344 -4.20 -24.39 23.53
N LYS A 345 -3.60 -25.12 22.59
CA LYS A 345 -4.24 -25.36 21.30
C LYS A 345 -5.41 -26.28 21.59
N GLY A 346 -6.57 -25.70 21.90
CA GLY A 346 -7.84 -26.42 21.88
C GLY A 346 -8.03 -27.00 20.48
N THR A 347 -7.53 -28.21 20.28
CA THR A 347 -7.72 -28.94 19.05
C THR A 347 -9.10 -29.53 19.13
N ARG A 348 -9.98 -29.10 18.21
CA ARG A 348 -11.30 -29.67 17.97
C ARG A 348 -11.19 -31.09 17.40
N ILE A 349 -10.48 -32.00 18.07
CA ILE A 349 -10.09 -33.33 17.55
C ILE A 349 -11.34 -34.12 17.17
N GLU A 350 -12.37 -34.05 18.02
CA GLU A 350 -13.62 -34.79 17.88
C GLU A 350 -14.58 -34.25 16.81
N HIS A 351 -14.22 -33.16 16.11
CA HIS A 351 -15.09 -32.53 15.10
C HIS A 351 -14.92 -33.24 13.75
N HIS A 352 -15.43 -34.46 13.69
CA HIS A 352 -15.47 -35.33 12.52
C HIS A 352 -16.74 -36.19 12.58
N LEU A 353 -17.12 -36.83 11.47
CA LEU A 353 -18.08 -37.94 11.50
C LEU A 353 -17.32 -39.24 11.75
N THR A 354 -17.91 -40.14 12.53
CA THR A 354 -17.48 -41.55 12.58
C THR A 354 -17.79 -42.23 11.25
N LYS A 355 -17.26 -43.45 11.03
CA LYS A 355 -17.59 -44.22 9.82
C LYS A 355 -19.11 -44.48 9.72
N ASP A 356 -19.76 -44.86 10.81
CA ASP A 356 -21.18 -45.19 10.80
C ASP A 356 -22.04 -43.96 10.48
N GLU A 357 -21.75 -42.81 11.08
CA GLU A 357 -22.43 -41.54 10.75
C GLU A 357 -22.17 -41.11 9.30
N PHE A 358 -20.96 -41.35 8.79
CA PHE A 358 -20.64 -41.07 7.39
C PHE A 358 -21.41 -41.99 6.44
N ASP A 359 -21.50 -43.29 6.75
CA ASP A 359 -22.25 -44.27 5.95
C ASP A 359 -23.75 -44.00 5.98
N GLU A 360 -24.28 -43.62 7.14
CA GLU A 360 -25.65 -43.17 7.30
C GLU A 360 -25.92 -41.96 6.40
N LEU A 361 -25.06 -40.93 6.47
CA LEU A 361 -25.14 -39.78 5.58
C LEU A 361 -25.14 -40.20 4.12
N PHE A 362 -24.18 -41.03 3.72
CA PHE A 362 -23.94 -41.45 2.34
C PHE A 362 -25.11 -42.23 1.72
N LYS A 363 -25.79 -43.05 2.54
CA LYS A 363 -26.93 -43.88 2.14
C LYS A 363 -28.28 -43.18 2.30
N TYR A 364 -28.33 -42.04 2.99
CA TYR A 364 -29.57 -41.35 3.32
C TYR A 364 -30.36 -40.96 2.06
N LYS A 365 -31.63 -41.36 1.98
CA LYS A 365 -32.55 -41.02 0.88
C LYS A 365 -33.55 -39.96 1.33
N PHE A 366 -33.41 -38.74 0.82
CA PHE A 366 -34.40 -37.69 1.06
C PHE A 366 -35.73 -38.03 0.35
N GLN A 367 -36.85 -37.67 0.98
CA GLN A 367 -38.19 -38.00 0.54
C GLN A 367 -38.94 -36.73 0.14
N GLU A 368 -39.54 -36.73 -1.05
CA GLU A 368 -40.33 -35.59 -1.57
C GLU A 368 -41.47 -35.21 -0.61
N SER A 369 -42.13 -36.23 -0.03
CA SER A 369 -43.23 -36.05 0.94
C SER A 369 -42.83 -35.29 2.21
N LYS A 370 -41.53 -35.18 2.50
CA LYS A 370 -41.00 -34.49 3.68
C LYS A 370 -40.45 -33.09 3.37
N LEU A 371 -40.51 -32.62 2.12
CA LEU A 371 -39.93 -31.32 1.73
C LEU A 371 -40.46 -30.15 2.56
N LYS A 372 -41.77 -30.10 2.83
CA LYS A 372 -42.36 -29.03 3.67
C LYS A 372 -41.74 -29.02 5.07
N HIS A 373 -41.53 -30.21 5.66
CA HIS A 373 -40.88 -30.33 6.96
C HIS A 373 -39.41 -29.91 6.91
N TYR A 374 -38.68 -30.28 5.86
CA TYR A 374 -37.29 -29.84 5.65
C TYR A 374 -37.17 -28.32 5.50
N GLN A 375 -38.12 -27.70 4.80
CA GLN A 375 -38.20 -26.24 4.69
C GLN A 375 -38.40 -25.60 6.07
N THR A 376 -39.31 -26.13 6.89
CA THR A 376 -39.53 -25.65 8.27
C THR A 376 -38.25 -25.71 9.10
N ILE A 377 -37.54 -26.84 9.09
CA ILE A 377 -36.24 -26.98 9.78
C ILE A 377 -35.26 -25.92 9.27
N PHE A 378 -35.21 -25.70 7.95
CA PHE A 378 -34.26 -24.75 7.37
C PHE A 378 -34.54 -23.32 7.83
N ASP A 379 -35.80 -22.90 7.85
CA ASP A 379 -36.20 -21.57 8.32
C ASP A 379 -35.89 -21.37 9.81
N GLU A 380 -36.05 -22.42 10.63
CA GLU A 380 -35.64 -22.41 12.05
C GLU A 380 -34.12 -22.26 12.20
N LEU A 381 -33.33 -22.99 11.41
CA LEU A 381 -31.86 -22.88 11.44
C LEU A 381 -31.36 -21.50 11.06
N LEU A 382 -32.03 -20.83 10.12
CA LEU A 382 -31.74 -19.45 9.72
C LEU A 382 -32.11 -18.47 10.84
N THR A 383 -33.26 -18.66 11.47
CA THR A 383 -33.73 -17.83 12.60
C THR A 383 -32.81 -17.92 13.81
N ARG A 384 -32.30 -19.13 14.10
CA ARG A 384 -31.34 -19.37 15.20
C ARG A 384 -29.92 -18.90 14.89
N GLY A 385 -29.65 -18.43 13.67
CA GLY A 385 -28.32 -18.04 13.21
C GLY A 385 -27.32 -19.20 13.10
N ILE A 386 -27.81 -20.45 13.11
CA ILE A 386 -27.01 -21.67 12.90
C ILE A 386 -26.62 -21.79 11.42
N ALA A 387 -27.56 -21.44 10.54
CA ALA A 387 -27.33 -21.21 9.13
C ALA A 387 -27.36 -19.70 8.82
N LYS A 388 -26.68 -19.26 7.75
CA LYS A 388 -26.70 -17.87 7.29
C LYS A 388 -27.20 -17.81 5.85
N ARG A 389 -28.04 -16.82 5.52
CA ARG A 389 -28.45 -16.53 4.13
C ARG A 389 -27.34 -15.78 3.41
N VAL A 390 -27.23 -16.02 2.10
CA VAL A 390 -26.52 -15.16 1.16
C VAL A 390 -27.56 -14.55 0.23
N GLY A 391 -27.57 -13.22 0.14
CA GLY A 391 -28.52 -12.49 -0.71
C GLY A 391 -29.93 -12.35 -0.12
N ASN A 392 -30.80 -11.70 -0.89
CA ASN A 392 -32.19 -11.41 -0.52
C ASN A 392 -33.19 -12.47 -0.99
N ASP A 393 -32.73 -13.49 -1.72
CA ASP A 393 -33.62 -14.49 -2.32
C ASP A 393 -34.09 -15.52 -1.28
N SER A 394 -35.37 -15.90 -1.37
CA SER A 394 -35.91 -17.03 -0.61
C SER A 394 -35.22 -18.31 -1.09
N LEU A 395 -34.36 -18.90 -0.27
CA LEU A 395 -33.76 -20.21 -0.54
C LEU A 395 -34.82 -21.30 -0.36
N THR A 396 -35.40 -21.77 -1.47
CA THR A 396 -36.28 -22.93 -1.49
C THR A 396 -35.48 -24.22 -1.34
N VAL A 397 -35.84 -25.05 -0.36
CA VAL A 397 -35.28 -26.39 -0.16
C VAL A 397 -35.82 -27.34 -1.22
N THR A 398 -34.92 -28.01 -1.94
CA THR A 398 -35.26 -29.05 -2.93
C THR A 398 -34.49 -30.34 -2.67
N ILE A 399 -35.06 -31.48 -3.08
CA ILE A 399 -34.39 -32.79 -2.99
C ILE A 399 -33.10 -32.79 -3.82
N GLU A 400 -33.09 -32.11 -4.95
CA GLU A 400 -31.91 -31.95 -5.79
C GLU A 400 -30.76 -31.27 -5.03
N LYS A 401 -31.02 -30.15 -4.36
CA LYS A 401 -30.00 -29.44 -3.57
C LYS A 401 -29.51 -30.28 -2.38
N LEU A 402 -30.42 -30.95 -1.67
CA LEU A 402 -30.06 -31.85 -0.57
C LEU A 402 -29.15 -32.99 -1.03
N ASN A 403 -29.49 -33.67 -2.12
CA ASN A 403 -28.66 -34.74 -2.70
C ASN A 403 -27.31 -34.18 -3.19
N LYS A 404 -27.32 -33.07 -3.93
CA LYS A 404 -26.12 -32.41 -4.44
C LYS A 404 -25.14 -32.11 -3.32
N TYR A 405 -25.57 -31.41 -2.27
CA TYR A 405 -24.67 -30.98 -1.19
C TYR A 405 -24.23 -32.13 -0.27
N ARG A 406 -25.08 -33.14 -0.04
CA ARG A 406 -24.66 -34.41 0.59
C ARG A 406 -23.54 -35.07 -0.22
N ASP A 407 -23.75 -35.26 -1.51
CA ASP A 407 -22.82 -35.98 -2.38
C ASP A 407 -21.48 -35.25 -2.52
N ILE A 408 -21.49 -33.91 -2.58
CA ILE A 408 -20.27 -33.10 -2.55
C ILE A 408 -19.50 -33.33 -1.24
N PHE A 409 -20.16 -33.28 -0.07
CA PHE A 409 -19.48 -33.52 1.20
C PHE A 409 -18.86 -34.91 1.29
N CYS A 410 -19.62 -35.93 0.90
CA CYS A 410 -19.15 -37.31 0.88
C CYS A 410 -17.98 -37.48 -0.10
N PHE A 411 -18.07 -36.87 -1.28
CA PHE A 411 -17.03 -36.89 -2.28
C PHE A 411 -15.75 -36.23 -1.77
N MET A 412 -15.83 -34.99 -1.28
CA MET A 412 -14.69 -34.25 -0.72
C MET A 412 -14.01 -35.01 0.42
N THR A 413 -14.79 -35.65 1.27
CA THR A 413 -14.29 -36.49 2.35
C THR A 413 -13.49 -37.66 1.77
N MET A 414 -14.10 -38.48 0.91
CA MET A 414 -13.47 -39.72 0.43
C MET A 414 -12.48 -39.54 -0.72
N ALA A 415 -12.42 -38.36 -1.35
CA ALA A 415 -11.41 -38.00 -2.35
C ALA A 415 -10.04 -37.64 -1.73
N GLY A 416 -9.84 -37.87 -0.42
CA GLY A 416 -8.61 -37.54 0.30
C GLY A 416 -8.75 -36.36 1.26
N GLY A 417 -9.94 -36.15 1.83
CA GLY A 417 -10.15 -35.14 2.86
C GLY A 417 -9.95 -33.71 2.38
N GLN A 418 -10.55 -33.36 1.24
CA GLN A 418 -10.40 -32.04 0.63
C GLN A 418 -10.88 -30.92 1.55
N ARG A 419 -10.21 -29.76 1.52
CA ARG A 419 -10.72 -28.52 2.15
C ARG A 419 -11.79 -27.90 1.26
N GLY A 420 -12.71 -27.15 1.86
CA GLY A 420 -13.74 -26.39 1.15
C GLY A 420 -13.23 -25.62 -0.08
N ILE A 421 -12.06 -24.98 0.03
CA ILE A 421 -11.48 -24.18 -1.06
C ILE A 421 -10.78 -25.02 -2.17
N GLU A 422 -10.44 -26.28 -1.89
CA GLU A 422 -9.73 -27.18 -2.82
C GLU A 422 -10.73 -27.76 -3.85
N GLU A 423 -11.94 -28.10 -3.41
CA GLU A 423 -13.07 -28.50 -4.28
C GLU A 423 -13.45 -27.39 -5.26
N TYR A 424 -13.62 -26.17 -4.74
CA TYR A 424 -14.05 -25.00 -5.51
C TYR A 424 -13.17 -24.72 -6.75
N ASN A 425 -11.84 -24.91 -6.63
CA ASN A 425 -10.89 -24.41 -7.63
C ASN A 425 -10.23 -25.48 -8.52
N SER A 426 -10.20 -26.75 -8.14
CA SER A 426 -9.14 -27.63 -8.70
C SER A 426 -9.41 -29.13 -8.77
N THR A 427 -10.60 -29.60 -8.40
CA THR A 427 -10.87 -31.04 -8.37
C THR A 427 -11.23 -31.56 -9.76
N GLU A 428 -10.49 -32.56 -10.23
CA GLU A 428 -10.61 -33.14 -11.56
C GLU A 428 -10.46 -34.66 -11.52
N LEU A 429 -11.29 -35.35 -12.30
CA LEU A 429 -11.11 -36.77 -12.63
C LEU A 429 -10.10 -36.87 -13.78
N ARG A 430 -8.98 -37.54 -13.56
CA ARG A 430 -7.90 -37.68 -14.55
C ARG A 430 -7.65 -39.13 -14.89
N ASP A 431 -7.30 -39.40 -16.14
CA ASP A 431 -6.83 -40.71 -16.56
C ASP A 431 -5.39 -40.89 -16.03
N TYR A 432 -5.20 -41.93 -15.20
CA TYR A 432 -3.88 -42.34 -14.71
C TYR A 432 -3.23 -43.38 -15.63
N SER A 433 -4.06 -44.24 -16.20
CA SER A 433 -3.70 -45.18 -17.26
C SER A 433 -4.86 -45.31 -18.25
N LYS A 434 -4.70 -46.12 -19.32
CA LYS A 434 -5.78 -46.36 -20.30
C LYS A 434 -7.05 -46.95 -19.67
N THR A 435 -6.94 -47.58 -18.50
CA THR A 435 -8.03 -48.29 -17.83
C THR A 435 -8.35 -47.73 -16.44
N GLU A 436 -7.58 -46.77 -15.94
CA GLU A 436 -7.70 -46.31 -14.56
C GLU A 436 -7.81 -44.80 -14.47
N LYS A 437 -8.76 -44.37 -13.64
CA LYS A 437 -8.97 -42.96 -13.30
C LYS A 437 -8.56 -42.69 -11.86
N VAL A 438 -8.06 -41.50 -11.63
CA VAL A 438 -7.71 -40.97 -10.31
C VAL A 438 -8.43 -39.64 -10.09
N ILE A 439 -8.73 -39.33 -8.84
CA ILE A 439 -9.17 -38.00 -8.46
C ILE A 439 -7.94 -37.19 -8.13
N SER A 440 -7.82 -36.03 -8.76
CA SER A 440 -6.77 -35.08 -8.49
C SER A 440 -7.33 -33.76 -7.99
N PHE A 441 -6.62 -33.10 -7.08
CA PHE A 441 -6.93 -31.75 -6.62
C PHE A 441 -5.65 -30.99 -6.29
N TYR A 442 -5.71 -29.66 -6.40
CA TYR A 442 -4.60 -28.79 -6.03
C TYR A 442 -4.70 -28.40 -4.57
N GLN A 443 -3.66 -28.71 -3.79
CA GLN A 443 -3.59 -28.34 -2.40
C GLN A 443 -2.98 -26.94 -2.25
N ASN A 444 -3.83 -25.93 -2.00
CA ASN A 444 -3.41 -24.53 -1.90
C ASN A 444 -2.26 -24.27 -0.91
N LYS A 445 -2.25 -24.97 0.24
CA LYS A 445 -1.23 -24.75 1.28
C LYS A 445 0.14 -25.35 0.93
N GLY A 446 0.16 -26.57 0.37
CA GLY A 446 1.39 -27.25 -0.04
C GLY A 446 1.87 -26.86 -1.44
N LYS A 447 1.01 -26.17 -2.20
CA LYS A 447 1.20 -25.77 -3.60
C LYS A 447 1.53 -26.96 -4.52
N ASN A 448 0.86 -28.08 -4.31
CA ASN A 448 1.09 -29.34 -5.01
C ASN A 448 -0.22 -29.98 -5.46
N VAL A 449 -0.17 -30.74 -6.55
CA VAL A 449 -1.27 -31.60 -6.98
C VAL A 449 -1.23 -32.89 -6.18
N VAL A 450 -2.36 -33.27 -5.60
CA VAL A 450 -2.56 -34.54 -4.92
C VAL A 450 -3.43 -35.39 -5.83
N ALA A 451 -2.99 -36.62 -6.10
CA ALA A 451 -3.77 -37.61 -6.83
C ALA A 451 -4.05 -38.82 -5.94
N ASN A 452 -5.30 -39.27 -5.93
CA ASN A 452 -5.81 -40.37 -5.13
C ASN A 452 -6.58 -41.35 -6.02
N PRO A 453 -6.41 -42.67 -5.80
CA PRO A 453 -7.20 -43.67 -6.52
C PRO A 453 -8.68 -43.57 -6.13
N LEU A 454 -9.56 -44.02 -7.03
CA LEU A 454 -10.98 -44.15 -6.73
C LEU A 454 -11.19 -45.25 -5.69
N ASN A 455 -11.82 -44.91 -4.57
CA ASN A 455 -12.40 -45.88 -3.64
C ASN A 455 -13.89 -46.11 -3.95
N VAL A 456 -14.48 -47.09 -3.27
CA VAL A 456 -15.89 -47.49 -3.44
C VAL A 456 -16.87 -46.32 -3.36
N TYR A 457 -16.72 -45.44 -2.36
CA TYR A 457 -17.59 -44.27 -2.20
C TYR A 457 -17.45 -43.29 -3.35
N THR A 458 -16.21 -42.95 -3.73
CA THR A 458 -15.96 -42.01 -4.83
C THR A 458 -16.40 -42.55 -6.19
N ALA A 459 -16.21 -43.85 -6.43
CA ALA A 459 -16.66 -44.51 -7.65
C ALA A 459 -18.20 -44.53 -7.74
N GLU A 460 -18.88 -44.82 -6.63
CA GLU A 460 -20.34 -44.80 -6.58
C GLU A 460 -20.90 -43.37 -6.76
N LEU A 461 -20.30 -42.36 -6.13
CA LEU A 461 -20.72 -40.96 -6.28
C LEU A 461 -20.56 -40.47 -7.72
N LEU A 462 -19.44 -40.81 -8.37
CA LEU A 462 -19.23 -40.52 -9.79
C LEU A 462 -20.27 -41.22 -10.67
N LYS A 463 -20.67 -42.46 -10.34
CA LYS A 463 -21.77 -43.14 -11.04
C LYS A 463 -23.10 -42.42 -10.84
N ARG A 464 -23.44 -42.02 -9.61
CA ARG A 464 -24.66 -41.27 -9.28
C ARG A 464 -24.72 -39.94 -10.03
N SER A 465 -23.57 -39.26 -10.18
CA SER A 465 -23.48 -37.95 -10.83
C SER A 465 -23.22 -38.00 -12.34
N LYS A 466 -23.23 -39.18 -12.97
CA LYS A 466 -22.87 -39.37 -14.39
C LYS A 466 -21.50 -38.75 -14.74
N ASN A 467 -20.52 -38.92 -13.84
CA ASN A 467 -19.18 -38.32 -13.90
C ASN A 467 -19.15 -36.78 -13.84
N ASN A 468 -20.26 -36.12 -13.52
CA ASN A 468 -20.32 -34.67 -13.39
C ASN A 468 -20.52 -34.25 -11.94
N LEU A 469 -19.43 -34.05 -11.21
CA LEU A 469 -19.50 -33.51 -9.86
C LEU A 469 -19.79 -32.02 -9.96
N SER A 470 -21.02 -31.66 -9.64
CA SER A 470 -21.43 -30.27 -9.55
C SER A 470 -20.54 -29.54 -8.55
N LYS A 471 -19.95 -28.43 -8.97
CA LYS A 471 -19.19 -27.56 -8.08
C LYS A 471 -20.14 -26.81 -7.13
N VAL A 472 -19.64 -26.48 -5.95
CA VAL A 472 -20.27 -25.49 -5.07
C VAL A 472 -20.14 -24.10 -5.71
N SER A 473 -21.25 -23.51 -6.12
CA SER A 473 -21.30 -22.13 -6.64
C SER A 473 -21.29 -21.09 -5.52
N ASP A 474 -21.98 -21.40 -4.41
CA ASP A 474 -22.06 -20.56 -3.21
C ASP A 474 -21.66 -21.37 -1.97
N TYR A 475 -20.56 -20.94 -1.35
CA TYR A 475 -19.98 -21.64 -0.19
C TYR A 475 -20.83 -21.51 1.08
N GLU A 476 -21.50 -20.38 1.28
CA GLU A 476 -22.32 -20.18 2.47
C GLU A 476 -23.69 -20.86 2.30
N GLU A 477 -24.25 -20.90 1.08
CA GLU A 477 -25.40 -21.79 0.78
C GLU A 477 -25.04 -23.24 1.08
N TYR A 478 -23.89 -23.72 0.59
CA TYR A 478 -23.43 -25.09 0.85
C TYR A 478 -23.32 -25.38 2.36
N ARG A 479 -22.75 -24.45 3.14
CA ARG A 479 -22.68 -24.59 4.61
C ARG A 479 -24.06 -24.66 5.25
N ALA A 480 -25.00 -23.83 4.81
CA ALA A 480 -26.37 -23.83 5.32
C ALA A 480 -27.07 -25.17 5.03
N TYR A 481 -26.93 -25.69 3.82
CA TYR A 481 -27.50 -27.00 3.46
C TYR A 481 -26.86 -28.16 4.21
N LEU A 482 -25.56 -28.13 4.49
CA LEU A 482 -24.95 -29.16 5.34
C LEU A 482 -25.53 -29.17 6.75
N LYS A 483 -25.84 -28.00 7.33
CA LYS A 483 -26.54 -27.95 8.63
C LYS A 483 -27.92 -28.58 8.53
N LEU A 484 -28.68 -28.21 7.51
CA LEU A 484 -30.01 -28.77 7.26
C LEU A 484 -29.95 -30.30 7.13
N ILE A 485 -29.03 -30.82 6.30
CA ILE A 485 -28.84 -32.25 6.11
C ILE A 485 -28.51 -32.93 7.44
N ALA A 486 -27.61 -32.37 8.24
CA ALA A 486 -27.24 -32.95 9.53
C ALA A 486 -28.41 -33.02 10.53
N TYR A 487 -29.33 -32.05 10.45
CA TYR A 487 -30.56 -32.05 11.24
C TYR A 487 -31.60 -33.04 10.71
N ILE A 488 -31.68 -33.22 9.38
CA ILE A 488 -32.58 -34.20 8.75
C ILE A 488 -32.15 -35.64 9.06
N VAL A 489 -30.83 -35.91 8.98
CA VAL A 489 -30.24 -37.21 9.34
C VAL A 489 -30.27 -37.43 10.86
N ASP A 490 -30.32 -36.34 11.64
CA ASP A 490 -30.38 -36.32 13.11
C ASP A 490 -29.17 -36.98 13.79
N PHE A 491 -27.95 -36.51 13.49
CA PHE A 491 -26.76 -36.96 14.21
C PHE A 491 -26.85 -36.61 15.71
N LYS A 492 -27.02 -37.65 16.54
CA LYS A 492 -27.25 -37.50 17.98
C LYS A 492 -25.98 -37.27 18.80
N ARG A 493 -24.82 -37.65 18.27
CA ARG A 493 -23.56 -37.58 19.02
C ARG A 493 -23.20 -36.14 19.39
N SER A 494 -22.78 -35.98 20.64
CA SER A 494 -22.19 -34.75 21.16
C SER A 494 -20.68 -34.90 21.22
N VAL A 495 -19.97 -33.82 20.93
CA VAL A 495 -18.51 -33.77 20.98
C VAL A 495 -18.06 -32.54 21.76
N GLN A 496 -16.88 -32.62 22.33
CA GLN A 496 -16.33 -31.50 23.06
C GLN A 496 -15.94 -30.38 22.10
N GLU A 497 -16.51 -29.18 22.26
CA GLU A 497 -16.15 -28.01 21.45
C GLU A 497 -14.75 -27.49 21.83
N LYS A 498 -14.48 -27.45 23.13
CA LYS A 498 -13.23 -26.98 23.73
C LYS A 498 -12.88 -27.87 24.92
N ILE A 499 -11.75 -28.58 24.80
CA ILE A 499 -11.20 -29.45 25.86
C ILE A 499 -11.10 -28.72 27.19
N ASP A 500 -10.74 -27.43 27.16
CA ASP A 500 -10.51 -26.64 28.36
C ASP A 500 -11.76 -26.05 29.02
N LYS A 501 -12.92 -26.10 28.37
CA LYS A 501 -14.15 -25.46 28.87
C LYS A 501 -15.28 -26.44 29.19
N ASN A 502 -15.11 -27.74 28.94
CA ASN A 502 -16.19 -28.74 29.04
C ASN A 502 -17.47 -28.33 28.29
N GLU A 503 -17.34 -27.51 27.24
CA GLU A 503 -18.44 -27.14 26.36
C GLU A 503 -18.68 -28.30 25.38
N TRP A 504 -19.89 -28.81 25.32
CA TRP A 504 -20.32 -29.88 24.42
C TRP A 504 -21.23 -29.33 23.33
N VAL A 505 -21.05 -29.82 22.10
CA VAL A 505 -21.85 -29.43 20.94
C VAL A 505 -22.27 -30.68 20.17
N HIS A 506 -23.47 -30.67 19.59
CA HIS A 506 -23.90 -31.78 18.75
C HIS A 506 -23.24 -31.72 17.37
N ILE A 507 -22.96 -32.90 16.79
CA ILE A 507 -22.44 -33.01 15.42
C ILE A 507 -23.31 -32.26 14.42
N LYS A 508 -24.64 -32.34 14.56
CA LYS A 508 -25.58 -31.62 13.69
C LYS A 508 -25.43 -30.10 13.72
N ASP A 509 -25.00 -29.54 14.86
CA ASP A 509 -24.75 -28.11 15.02
C ASP A 509 -23.42 -27.67 14.42
N ILE A 510 -22.48 -28.60 14.22
CA ILE A 510 -21.12 -28.28 13.78
C ILE A 510 -20.76 -28.81 12.39
N LEU A 511 -21.59 -29.63 11.74
CA LEU A 511 -21.33 -30.13 10.38
C LEU A 511 -21.00 -29.00 9.41
N ASN A 512 -19.83 -29.08 8.78
CA ASN A 512 -19.33 -28.07 7.84
C ASN A 512 -18.24 -28.67 6.93
N PRO A 513 -17.89 -28.01 5.81
CA PRO A 513 -16.92 -28.55 4.85
C PRO A 513 -15.50 -28.75 5.41
N TYR A 514 -15.13 -28.06 6.49
CA TYR A 514 -13.82 -28.26 7.14
C TYR A 514 -13.73 -29.60 7.87
N MET A 515 -14.86 -30.25 8.16
CA MET A 515 -14.88 -31.57 8.78
C MET A 515 -14.45 -32.68 7.81
N CYS A 516 -14.60 -32.51 6.49
CA CYS A 516 -14.24 -33.53 5.49
C CYS A 516 -12.85 -34.14 5.72
N ARG A 517 -11.84 -33.30 5.98
CA ARG A 517 -10.47 -33.76 6.21
C ARG A 517 -10.30 -34.57 7.48
N LYS A 518 -10.98 -34.18 8.56
CA LYS A 518 -10.92 -34.89 9.84
C LYS A 518 -11.72 -36.19 9.79
N THR A 519 -12.91 -36.15 9.19
CA THR A 519 -13.70 -37.35 8.90
C THR A 519 -12.89 -38.36 8.10
N PHE A 520 -12.25 -37.92 7.00
CA PHE A 520 -11.37 -38.79 6.20
C PHE A 520 -10.25 -39.39 7.06
N GLY A 521 -9.47 -38.54 7.74
CA GLY A 521 -8.35 -39.01 8.57
C GLY A 521 -8.79 -39.99 9.66
N THR A 522 -9.93 -39.72 10.30
CA THR A 522 -10.50 -40.59 11.34
C THR A 522 -10.92 -41.94 10.76
N ILE A 523 -11.63 -41.96 9.64
CA ILE A 523 -12.03 -43.20 8.97
C ILE A 523 -10.79 -44.01 8.57
N MET A 524 -9.79 -43.37 7.95
CA MET A 524 -8.54 -44.06 7.56
C MET A 524 -7.78 -44.61 8.78
N TYR A 525 -7.70 -43.85 9.87
CA TYR A 525 -6.99 -44.26 11.07
C TYR A 525 -7.72 -45.38 11.82
N ASP A 526 -9.02 -45.21 12.10
CA ASP A 526 -9.76 -46.16 12.94
C ASP A 526 -10.07 -47.46 12.22
N GLN A 527 -10.35 -47.40 10.91
CA GLN A 527 -10.90 -48.54 10.16
C GLN A 527 -9.83 -49.29 9.39
N LEU A 528 -8.88 -48.54 8.82
CA LEU A 528 -7.78 -49.11 8.05
C LEU A 528 -6.46 -49.16 8.83
N ARG A 529 -6.41 -48.59 10.04
CA ARG A 529 -5.18 -48.53 10.86
C ARG A 529 -4.00 -47.90 10.10
N LEU A 530 -4.30 -46.95 9.21
CA LEU A 530 -3.27 -46.24 8.46
C LEU A 530 -2.46 -45.34 9.41
N SER A 531 -1.16 -45.26 9.15
CA SER A 531 -0.29 -44.33 9.87
C SER A 531 -0.60 -42.88 9.51
N ASP A 532 -0.21 -41.95 10.38
CA ASP A 532 -0.30 -40.50 10.08
C ASP A 532 0.43 -40.13 8.78
N GLU A 533 1.52 -40.83 8.46
CA GLU A 533 2.30 -40.61 7.24
C GLU A 533 1.53 -41.04 6.00
N ASP A 534 0.85 -42.19 6.05
CA ASP A 534 0.01 -42.66 4.96
C ASP A 534 -1.19 -41.72 4.74
N ILE A 535 -1.85 -41.30 5.82
CA ILE A 535 -2.94 -40.32 5.77
C ILE A 535 -2.44 -38.98 5.18
N ALA A 536 -1.23 -38.57 5.53
CA ALA A 536 -0.60 -37.37 4.96
C ALA A 536 -0.40 -37.49 3.45
N LEU A 537 -0.11 -38.68 2.90
CA LEU A 537 -0.01 -38.90 1.45
C LEU A 537 -1.35 -38.65 0.74
N PHE A 538 -2.46 -39.12 1.30
CA PHE A 538 -3.80 -38.92 0.72
C PHE A 538 -4.28 -37.47 0.78
N THR A 539 -3.93 -36.78 1.87
CA THR A 539 -4.32 -35.39 2.08
C THR A 539 -3.29 -34.40 1.51
N GLY A 540 -2.12 -34.86 1.07
CA GLY A 540 -1.01 -34.05 0.58
C GLY A 540 -0.34 -33.20 1.65
N HIS A 541 -0.47 -33.54 2.94
CA HIS A 541 0.24 -32.81 3.99
C HIS A 541 1.75 -33.06 3.85
N LYS A 542 2.55 -31.98 3.81
CA LYS A 542 4.01 -32.11 3.80
C LYS A 542 4.48 -32.61 5.17
N ASN A 543 5.06 -33.80 5.22
CA ASN A 543 5.88 -34.19 6.36
C ASN A 543 7.17 -33.36 6.36
N ARG A 544 7.70 -33.03 7.54
CA ARG A 544 8.94 -32.23 7.70
C ARG A 544 10.15 -32.81 6.96
N ASN A 545 10.11 -34.08 6.57
CA ASN A 545 11.22 -34.81 5.93
C ASN A 545 11.04 -35.05 4.41
N GLN A 546 9.98 -34.54 3.76
CA GLN A 546 9.69 -34.80 2.33
C GLN A 546 10.21 -33.72 1.36
N SER A 547 11.24 -32.94 1.71
CA SER A 547 11.61 -31.72 0.97
C SER A 547 12.43 -31.89 -0.31
N GLU A 548 12.89 -33.08 -0.74
CA GLU A 548 13.99 -33.14 -1.72
C GLU A 548 13.87 -34.10 -2.92
N LEU A 549 12.72 -34.72 -3.22
CA LEU A 549 12.62 -35.66 -4.36
C LEU A 549 11.58 -35.24 -5.41
N SER A 550 11.91 -35.46 -6.69
CA SER A 550 11.20 -34.94 -7.86
C SER A 550 9.76 -35.46 -8.01
N SER A 551 8.86 -34.55 -8.37
CA SER A 551 7.40 -34.67 -8.29
C SER A 551 6.73 -35.69 -9.22
N SER A 552 7.40 -36.16 -10.28
CA SER A 552 6.79 -37.06 -11.28
C SER A 552 6.91 -38.54 -10.93
N TYR A 553 8.06 -38.98 -10.40
CA TYR A 553 8.30 -40.38 -10.01
C TYR A 553 7.61 -40.76 -8.69
N ILE A 554 7.50 -39.82 -7.75
CA ILE A 554 6.80 -40.01 -6.48
C ILE A 554 5.30 -40.19 -6.69
N ASN A 555 4.67 -39.48 -7.63
CA ASN A 555 3.23 -39.58 -7.83
C ASN A 555 2.77 -40.96 -8.31
N LYS A 556 3.51 -41.63 -9.20
CA LYS A 556 3.17 -43.00 -9.65
C LYS A 556 3.36 -44.03 -8.53
N LYS A 557 4.51 -44.01 -7.85
CA LYS A 557 4.79 -44.94 -6.73
C LYS A 557 3.84 -44.70 -5.55
N ASN A 558 3.45 -43.45 -5.30
CA ASN A 558 2.46 -43.10 -4.28
C ASN A 558 1.05 -43.57 -4.66
N ILE A 559 0.64 -43.52 -5.93
CA ILE A 559 -0.70 -43.97 -6.33
C ILE A 559 -0.83 -45.49 -6.17
N GLU A 560 0.16 -46.28 -6.60
CA GLU A 560 0.13 -47.74 -6.39
C GLU A 560 0.13 -48.11 -4.90
N ASN A 561 0.96 -47.45 -4.09
CA ASN A 561 0.93 -47.64 -2.63
C ASN A 561 -0.45 -47.29 -2.05
N LYS A 562 -1.02 -46.15 -2.44
CA LYS A 562 -2.36 -45.73 -2.02
C LYS A 562 -3.45 -46.72 -2.44
N LYS A 563 -3.33 -47.34 -3.62
CA LYS A 563 -4.26 -48.38 -4.08
C LYS A 563 -4.21 -49.60 -3.18
N VAL A 564 -3.02 -50.07 -2.81
CA VAL A 564 -2.86 -51.18 -1.86
C VAL A 564 -3.53 -50.84 -0.53
N LEU A 565 -3.29 -49.64 0.00
CA LEU A 565 -3.87 -49.20 1.28
C LEU A 565 -5.41 -49.04 1.24
N ILE A 566 -5.99 -48.67 0.10
CA ILE A 566 -7.45 -48.50 -0.07
C ILE A 566 -8.15 -49.79 -0.48
N LYS A 567 -7.43 -50.80 -1.00
CA LYS A 567 -8.01 -52.09 -1.40
C LYS A 567 -8.64 -52.82 -0.21
N ASP A 568 -8.10 -52.62 0.99
CA ASP A 568 -8.65 -53.16 2.25
C ASP A 568 -9.96 -52.49 2.69
N LEU A 569 -10.22 -51.26 2.24
CA LEU A 569 -11.49 -50.54 2.46
C LEU A 569 -12.66 -51.20 1.72
N ILE A 570 -12.36 -51.96 0.66
CA ILE A 570 -13.33 -52.69 -0.18
C ILE A 570 -13.65 -54.07 0.40
N LEU A 571 -12.71 -54.69 1.10
CA LEU A 571 -12.84 -56.06 1.60
C LEU A 571 -13.45 -56.15 3.01
N ARG A 572 -13.50 -55.03 3.74
CA ARG A 572 -14.04 -54.96 5.12
C ARG A 572 -15.34 -54.16 5.25
N SER A 573 -15.81 -53.53 4.16
CA SER A 573 -17.14 -52.89 4.05
C SER A 573 -18.16 -53.88 3.51
#